data_AF-A0A096NIY2-F1
#
_entry.id   AF-A0A096NIY2-F1
#
_cell.length_a   1.000
_cell.length_b   1.000
_cell.length_c   1.000
_cell.angle_alpha   90.00
_cell.angle_beta   90.00
_cell.angle_gamma   90.00
#
_symmetry.space_group_name_H-M   'P 1'
#
loop_
_entity.id
_entity.type
_entity.pdbx_description
1 polymer ?
#
loop_
_entity_poly.entity_id
_entity_poly.type
_entity_poly.pdbx_seq_one_letter_code
_entity_poly.pdbx_strand_id
1 'polypeptide(L)'
;MARPCPTRPLPAPCLPDPGLRWLLSPGSCRQGQEWSGTWKMRPLVSGPLKVVFLVLASLCAWYSGYLLAELIPDAPLSSAAYSIHSIGERPVLKAPVPKRQKCDHWTPCPSDTYAYRLLSGGGINKYAKICFEDDLLMGEKLGNVARGINIAIVNYVTGNVTATQHFDMYEGDNSGPMIKFIQSAPPKSLLFMVTYDDGSTRLNNDAKNAIEELGSKEIRNMKFRSSWVFLAAKGFELPSEIQREKINHSDTKNNRYSGWPAEIQIEGCIPKEPS
;
A
#
# COMPACT_ATOMS: atom_id res chain seq x y z
N MET A 1 28.74 44.09 31.23
CA MET A 1 27.51 44.92 31.17
C MET A 1 27.14 45.13 29.72
N ALA A 2 26.09 44.45 29.26
CA ALA A 2 25.25 44.84 28.12
C ALA A 2 23.95 44.03 28.30
N ARG A 3 22.83 44.71 28.53
CA ARG A 3 21.52 44.08 28.72
C ARG A 3 20.96 43.65 27.35
N PRO A 4 20.43 42.43 27.18
CA PRO A 4 19.65 42.09 25.99
C PRO A 4 18.26 42.72 26.05
N CYS A 5 17.81 43.31 24.94
CA CYS A 5 16.44 43.81 24.75
C CYS A 5 15.42 42.64 24.73
N PRO A 6 14.21 42.82 25.26
CA PRO A 6 13.17 41.79 25.24
C PRO A 6 12.52 41.70 23.86
N THR A 7 12.47 40.49 23.31
CA THR A 7 11.74 40.13 22.09
C THR A 7 10.23 40.11 22.39
N ARG A 8 9.43 40.83 21.59
CA ARG A 8 7.96 40.76 21.63
C ARG A 8 7.47 39.47 20.94
N PRO A 9 6.50 38.74 21.52
CA PRO A 9 5.87 37.60 20.87
C PRO A 9 4.84 38.03 19.81
N LEU A 10 4.81 37.31 18.70
CA LEU A 10 3.75 37.38 17.68
C LEU A 10 2.46 36.73 18.22
N PRO A 11 1.27 37.23 17.83
CA PRO A 11 0.01 36.70 18.32
C PRO A 11 -0.30 35.33 17.69
N ALA A 12 -0.72 34.39 18.52
CA ALA A 12 -1.24 33.08 18.12
C ALA A 12 -2.67 33.19 17.53
N PRO A 13 -3.05 32.26 16.63
CA PRO A 13 -4.33 32.29 15.91
C PRO A 13 -5.52 31.94 16.82
N CYS A 14 -6.66 32.57 16.56
CA CYS A 14 -7.92 32.33 17.25
C CYS A 14 -8.53 30.97 16.84
N LEU A 15 -8.75 30.11 17.85
CA LEU A 15 -9.65 28.96 17.80
C LEU A 15 -11.12 29.40 17.84
N PRO A 16 -12.04 28.64 17.23
CA PRO A 16 -13.35 28.40 17.78
C PRO A 16 -13.53 26.94 18.20
N ASP A 17 -14.18 26.79 19.35
CA ASP A 17 -14.58 25.59 20.08
C ASP A 17 -15.84 24.94 19.45
N PRO A 18 -16.45 23.87 20.02
CA PRO A 18 -16.81 22.67 19.27
C PRO A 18 -18.33 22.51 19.09
N GLY A 19 -18.71 21.83 18.02
CA GLY A 19 -20.07 21.30 17.87
C GLY A 19 -20.62 21.50 16.47
N LEU A 20 -20.46 20.48 15.62
CA LEU A 20 -21.57 19.80 14.97
C LEU A 20 -21.03 18.67 14.08
N ARG A 21 -21.60 17.49 14.28
CA ARG A 21 -21.60 16.29 13.44
C ARG A 21 -21.45 16.57 11.94
N TRP A 22 -20.41 16.02 11.33
CA TRP A 22 -20.36 15.77 9.89
C TRP A 22 -20.77 14.32 9.61
N LEU A 23 -22.04 14.13 9.25
CA LEU A 23 -22.47 12.98 8.45
C LEU A 23 -22.29 13.38 6.99
N LEU A 24 -21.32 12.76 6.31
CA LEU A 24 -21.21 12.84 4.86
C LEU A 24 -22.04 11.69 4.26
N SER A 25 -23.03 12.04 3.47
CA SER A 25 -23.56 11.20 2.39
C SER A 25 -23.85 12.09 1.17
N PRO A 26 -23.73 11.55 -0.06
CA PRO A 26 -23.36 12.34 -1.23
C PRO A 26 -24.53 13.13 -1.81
N GLY A 27 -24.22 14.36 -2.23
CA GLY A 27 -25.15 15.25 -2.93
C GLY A 27 -25.51 14.76 -4.32
N SER A 28 -26.82 14.71 -4.58
CA SER A 28 -27.42 14.74 -5.90
C SER A 28 -27.58 16.20 -6.31
N CYS A 29 -26.95 16.63 -7.41
CA CYS A 29 -27.23 17.92 -8.05
C CYS A 29 -28.66 17.94 -8.61
N ARG A 30 -29.50 18.88 -8.15
CA ARG A 30 -30.72 19.30 -8.86
C ARG A 30 -30.65 20.79 -9.20
N GLN A 31 -30.74 21.04 -10.51
CA GLN A 31 -31.34 22.15 -11.23
C GLN A 31 -31.37 23.55 -10.58
N GLY A 32 -30.69 24.48 -11.27
CA GLY A 32 -30.75 25.91 -11.04
C GLY A 32 -32.13 26.50 -11.31
N GLN A 33 -32.51 27.45 -10.46
CA GLN A 33 -33.72 28.26 -10.58
C GLN A 33 -33.51 29.46 -11.50
N GLU A 34 -34.51 29.66 -12.34
CA GLU A 34 -34.65 30.67 -13.37
C GLU A 34 -35.14 32.00 -12.76
N TRP A 35 -34.44 33.10 -13.06
CA TRP A 35 -34.80 34.44 -12.62
C TRP A 35 -35.86 35.03 -13.55
N SER A 36 -37.12 35.05 -13.12
CA SER A 36 -38.20 35.74 -13.82
C SER A 36 -38.18 37.25 -13.53
N GLY A 37 -37.34 37.98 -14.26
CA GLY A 37 -37.40 39.44 -14.34
C GLY A 37 -38.39 39.88 -15.40
N THR A 38 -39.60 40.28 -15.02
CA THR A 38 -40.60 40.85 -15.94
C THR A 38 -40.21 42.28 -16.34
N TRP A 39 -39.54 42.42 -17.49
CA TRP A 39 -39.33 43.72 -18.14
C TRP A 39 -40.61 44.14 -18.88
N LYS A 40 -41.44 44.97 -18.24
CA LYS A 40 -42.56 45.64 -18.93
C LYS A 40 -42.03 46.76 -19.82
N MET A 41 -41.67 46.44 -21.07
CA MET A 41 -41.53 47.46 -22.11
C MET A 41 -42.93 47.91 -22.56
N ARG A 42 -43.28 49.18 -22.32
CA ARG A 42 -44.47 49.80 -22.93
C ARG A 42 -44.08 50.27 -24.34
N PRO A 43 -44.67 49.74 -25.43
CA PRO A 43 -44.34 50.23 -26.76
C PRO A 43 -45.27 51.39 -27.13
N LEU A 44 -44.82 52.62 -26.89
CA LEU A 44 -45.47 53.82 -27.37
C LEU A 44 -45.03 54.13 -28.82
N VAL A 45 -45.43 53.29 -29.78
CA VAL A 45 -45.30 53.62 -31.22
C VAL A 45 -46.42 52.94 -32.02
N SER A 46 -47.11 53.72 -32.84
CA SER A 46 -48.29 53.33 -33.64
C SER A 46 -47.98 52.25 -34.69
N GLY A 47 -48.98 51.40 -34.97
CA GLY A 47 -48.89 50.17 -35.76
C GLY A 47 -47.98 50.15 -37.01
N PRO A 48 -48.03 51.13 -37.93
CA PRO A 48 -47.23 51.06 -39.14
C PRO A 48 -45.71 51.18 -38.88
N LEU A 49 -45.29 51.89 -37.83
CA LEU A 49 -43.87 52.07 -37.53
C LEU A 49 -43.19 50.78 -37.01
N LYS A 50 -43.95 49.90 -36.33
CA LYS A 50 -43.43 48.61 -35.84
C LYS A 50 -43.14 47.63 -36.96
N VAL A 51 -43.99 47.61 -37.98
CA VAL A 51 -43.79 46.75 -39.16
C VAL A 51 -42.54 47.19 -39.91
N VAL A 52 -42.35 48.51 -40.08
CA VAL A 52 -41.13 49.06 -40.69
C VAL A 52 -39.90 48.69 -39.86
N PHE A 53 -39.95 48.79 -38.53
CA PHE A 53 -38.83 48.42 -37.66
C PHE A 53 -38.48 46.93 -37.75
N LEU A 54 -39.48 46.04 -37.81
CA LEU A 54 -39.26 44.60 -37.95
C LEU A 54 -38.64 44.23 -39.30
N VAL A 55 -39.10 44.85 -40.39
CA VAL A 55 -38.50 44.64 -41.72
C VAL A 55 -37.07 45.16 -41.74
N LEU A 56 -36.81 46.33 -41.16
CA LEU A 56 -35.46 46.90 -41.10
C LEU A 56 -34.53 46.02 -40.25
N ALA A 57 -34.98 45.54 -39.09
CA ALA A 57 -34.21 44.63 -38.25
C ALA A 57 -33.90 43.30 -38.95
N SER A 58 -34.85 42.76 -39.72
CA SER A 58 -34.65 41.54 -40.51
C SER A 58 -33.62 41.76 -41.62
N LEU A 59 -33.68 42.89 -42.32
CA LEU A 59 -32.70 43.25 -43.35
C LEU A 59 -31.31 43.49 -42.74
N CYS A 60 -31.24 44.16 -41.59
CA CYS A 60 -29.99 44.35 -40.85
C CYS A 60 -29.40 43.02 -40.39
N ALA A 61 -30.21 42.09 -39.88
CA ALA A 61 -29.75 40.76 -39.48
C ALA A 61 -29.22 39.96 -40.68
N TRP A 62 -29.91 40.01 -41.81
CA TRP A 62 -29.45 39.36 -43.04
C TRP A 62 -28.12 39.95 -43.54
N TYR A 63 -28.05 41.29 -43.60
CA TYR A 63 -26.85 42.00 -44.04
C TYR A 63 -25.68 41.79 -43.09
N SER A 64 -25.96 41.72 -41.79
CA SER A 64 -24.96 41.43 -40.76
C SER A 64 -24.47 40.00 -40.86
N GLY A 65 -25.33 39.02 -41.16
CA GLY A 65 -24.93 37.63 -41.41
C GLY A 65 -24.04 37.50 -42.66
N TYR A 66 -24.38 38.19 -43.73
CA TYR A 66 -23.56 38.25 -44.95
C TYR A 66 -22.20 38.91 -44.69
N LEU A 67 -22.18 40.04 -43.98
CA LEU A 67 -20.96 40.77 -43.64
C LEU A 67 -20.09 39.98 -42.65
N LEU A 68 -20.70 39.21 -41.73
CA LEU A 68 -19.99 38.31 -40.84
C LEU A 68 -19.36 37.12 -41.60
N ALA A 69 -20.04 36.60 -42.63
CA ALA A 69 -19.49 35.54 -43.48
C ALA A 69 -18.32 36.05 -44.35
N GLU A 70 -18.33 37.31 -44.79
CA GLU A 70 -17.19 37.93 -45.48
C GLU A 70 -16.04 38.31 -44.53
N LEU A 71 -16.32 38.64 -43.25
CA LEU A 71 -15.30 39.03 -42.26
C LEU A 71 -14.63 37.85 -41.54
N ILE A 72 -15.15 36.63 -41.63
CA ILE A 72 -14.52 35.44 -41.06
C ILE A 72 -13.54 34.89 -42.13
N PRO A 73 -12.22 35.10 -42.00
CA PRO A 73 -11.27 34.41 -42.86
C PRO A 73 -11.39 32.90 -42.63
N ASP A 74 -11.29 32.07 -43.67
CA ASP A 74 -11.36 30.60 -43.58
C ASP A 74 -10.15 29.95 -42.85
N ALA A 75 -9.10 30.74 -42.64
CA ALA A 75 -7.81 30.29 -42.11
C ALA A 75 -7.78 29.83 -40.63
N PRO A 76 -8.43 30.51 -39.66
CA PRO A 76 -8.39 30.13 -38.24
C PRO A 76 -9.37 28.99 -37.89
N LEU A 77 -10.41 28.76 -38.70
CA LEU A 77 -11.33 27.64 -38.52
C LEU A 77 -10.70 26.31 -38.94
N SER A 78 -9.94 26.35 -40.04
CA SER A 78 -9.16 25.19 -40.50
C SER A 78 -8.09 24.81 -39.47
N SER A 79 -7.35 25.77 -38.91
CA SER A 79 -6.32 25.46 -37.90
C SER A 79 -6.90 24.93 -36.59
N ALA A 80 -8.07 25.40 -36.16
CA ALA A 80 -8.81 24.84 -35.02
C ALA A 80 -9.30 23.41 -35.30
N ALA A 81 -9.82 23.13 -36.50
CA ALA A 81 -10.24 21.78 -36.89
C ALA A 81 -9.05 20.81 -37.00
N TYR A 82 -7.93 21.25 -37.60
CA TYR A 82 -6.70 20.46 -37.69
C TYR A 82 -6.10 20.15 -36.31
N SER A 83 -6.11 21.12 -35.39
CA SER A 83 -5.63 20.91 -34.03
C SER A 83 -6.51 19.94 -33.24
N ILE A 84 -7.83 19.92 -33.45
CA ILE A 84 -8.74 18.95 -32.82
C ILE A 84 -8.54 17.53 -33.38
N HIS A 85 -8.33 17.37 -34.70
CA HIS A 85 -7.99 16.06 -35.29
C HIS A 85 -6.68 15.49 -34.73
N SER A 86 -5.67 16.33 -34.49
CA SER A 86 -4.37 15.90 -33.95
C SER A 86 -4.39 15.42 -32.49
N ILE A 87 -5.44 15.74 -31.72
CA ILE A 87 -5.57 15.28 -30.32
C ILE A 87 -5.91 13.79 -30.27
N GLY A 88 -6.69 13.29 -31.25
CA GLY A 88 -7.04 11.86 -31.36
C GLY A 88 -5.88 10.96 -31.80
N GLU A 89 -4.87 11.53 -32.45
CA GLU A 89 -3.69 10.81 -32.94
C GLU A 89 -2.49 10.82 -31.98
N ARG A 90 -2.59 11.54 -30.84
CA ARG A 90 -1.53 11.44 -29.82
C ARG A 90 -1.49 10.00 -29.32
N PRO A 91 -0.36 9.29 -29.48
CA PRO A 91 -0.26 7.92 -29.00
C PRO A 91 -0.50 7.96 -27.49
N VAL A 92 -1.59 7.33 -27.05
CA VAL A 92 -1.83 7.09 -25.63
C VAL A 92 -0.65 6.25 -25.17
N LEU A 93 0.29 6.87 -24.45
CA LEU A 93 1.42 6.18 -23.83
C LEU A 93 0.83 5.21 -22.81
N LYS A 94 0.58 3.97 -23.25
CA LYS A 94 0.20 2.88 -22.36
C LYS A 94 1.44 2.58 -21.54
N ALA A 95 1.39 2.90 -20.25
CA ALA A 95 2.39 2.42 -19.32
C ALA A 95 2.50 0.89 -19.47
N PRO A 96 3.72 0.34 -19.59
CA PRO A 96 3.88 -1.11 -19.64
C PRO A 96 3.26 -1.74 -18.39
N VAL A 97 2.66 -2.92 -18.55
CA VAL A 97 2.05 -3.66 -17.44
C VAL A 97 3.10 -3.81 -16.32
N PRO A 98 2.78 -3.44 -15.06
CA PRO A 98 3.72 -3.59 -13.96
C PRO A 98 4.23 -5.03 -13.91
N LYS A 99 5.55 -5.21 -13.99
CA LYS A 99 6.15 -6.54 -13.85
C LYS A 99 5.99 -6.99 -12.41
N ARG A 100 5.36 -8.14 -12.21
CA ARG A 100 5.32 -8.83 -10.91
C ARG A 100 6.75 -9.17 -10.49
N GLN A 101 7.11 -8.79 -9.26
CA GLN A 101 8.42 -9.12 -8.68
C GLN A 101 8.35 -10.47 -7.95
N LYS A 102 9.51 -11.09 -7.73
CA LYS A 102 9.61 -12.34 -6.96
C LYS A 102 9.01 -12.15 -5.56
N CYS A 103 8.26 -13.15 -5.08
CA CYS A 103 7.54 -13.09 -3.81
C CYS A 103 6.59 -11.88 -3.67
N ASP A 104 6.15 -11.32 -4.80
CA ASP A 104 5.26 -10.14 -4.86
C ASP A 104 5.83 -8.93 -4.09
N HIS A 105 7.15 -8.74 -4.14
CA HIS A 105 7.83 -7.56 -3.59
C HIS A 105 7.34 -6.27 -4.23
N TRP A 106 7.40 -5.18 -3.47
CA TRP A 106 7.07 -3.85 -4.00
C TRP A 106 8.13 -3.34 -5.00
N THR A 107 9.40 -3.57 -4.71
CA THR A 107 10.55 -3.18 -5.55
C THR A 107 11.34 -4.41 -6.01
N PRO A 108 11.94 -4.39 -7.21
CA PRO A 108 12.85 -5.45 -7.62
C PRO A 108 14.06 -5.54 -6.69
N CYS A 109 14.50 -6.75 -6.39
CA CYS A 109 15.77 -6.99 -5.72
C CYS A 109 16.97 -6.68 -6.65
N PRO A 110 18.12 -6.24 -6.10
CA PRO A 110 19.35 -6.10 -6.86
C PRO A 110 19.82 -7.44 -7.49
N SER A 111 20.69 -7.37 -8.49
CA SER A 111 21.39 -8.56 -9.02
C SER A 111 22.18 -9.26 -7.91
N ASP A 112 22.38 -10.58 -8.06
CA ASP A 112 23.13 -11.41 -7.11
C ASP A 112 22.61 -11.37 -5.67
N THR A 113 21.29 -11.27 -5.53
CA THR A 113 20.59 -11.41 -4.25
C THR A 113 19.50 -12.48 -4.35
N TYR A 114 19.12 -13.04 -3.20
CA TYR A 114 17.92 -13.86 -3.02
C TYR A 114 16.78 -13.02 -2.46
N ALA A 115 15.61 -13.07 -3.09
CA ALA A 115 14.38 -12.45 -2.59
C ALA A 115 13.71 -13.37 -1.56
N TYR A 116 13.27 -12.80 -0.43
CA TYR A 116 12.45 -13.52 0.54
C TYR A 116 11.26 -12.68 1.00
N ARG A 117 10.19 -13.36 1.43
CA ARG A 117 9.04 -12.74 2.10
C ARG A 117 8.50 -13.67 3.15
N LEU A 118 8.44 -13.17 4.39
CA LEU A 118 7.88 -13.87 5.54
C LEU A 118 6.61 -13.18 5.98
N LEU A 119 5.56 -13.97 6.19
CA LEU A 119 4.27 -13.51 6.67
C LEU A 119 3.82 -14.41 7.81
N SER A 120 3.55 -13.83 8.97
CA SER A 120 2.93 -14.58 10.07
C SER A 120 1.47 -14.90 9.75
N GLY A 121 0.86 -15.78 10.55
CA GLY A 121 -0.58 -15.94 10.54
C GLY A 121 -1.31 -14.71 11.10
N GLY A 122 -2.57 -14.58 10.72
CA GLY A 122 -3.51 -13.57 11.20
C GLY A 122 -4.81 -14.22 11.68
N GLY A 123 -4.91 -14.45 12.99
CA GLY A 123 -5.96 -15.31 13.54
C GLY A 123 -5.87 -16.74 13.01
N ILE A 124 -7.02 -17.40 12.90
CA ILE A 124 -7.13 -18.82 12.46
C ILE A 124 -7.43 -19.00 10.96
N ASN A 125 -7.73 -17.91 10.25
CA ASN A 125 -8.19 -17.96 8.84
C ASN A 125 -7.17 -17.36 7.86
N LYS A 126 -6.10 -16.73 8.36
CA LYS A 126 -5.00 -16.24 7.53
C LYS A 126 -3.75 -17.01 7.91
N TYR A 127 -3.37 -17.95 7.06
CA TYR A 127 -2.21 -18.81 7.28
C TYR A 127 -0.89 -18.05 7.09
N ALA A 128 0.10 -18.44 7.87
CA ALA A 128 1.48 -17.99 7.68
C ALA A 128 2.04 -18.43 6.31
N LYS A 129 3.01 -17.68 5.79
CA LYS A 129 3.65 -17.96 4.51
C LYS A 129 5.15 -17.67 4.56
N ILE A 130 5.93 -18.55 3.95
CA ILE A 130 7.36 -18.38 3.69
C ILE A 130 7.57 -18.48 2.18
N CYS A 131 8.00 -17.40 1.55
CA CYS A 131 8.38 -17.36 0.14
C CYS A 131 9.87 -17.05 0.02
N PHE A 132 10.56 -17.78 -0.87
CA PHE A 132 11.97 -17.61 -1.18
C PHE A 132 12.17 -17.77 -2.68
N GLU A 133 12.80 -16.80 -3.33
CA GLU A 133 13.05 -16.81 -4.79
C GLU A 133 11.81 -17.03 -5.67
N ASP A 134 10.66 -16.53 -5.22
CA ASP A 134 9.32 -16.72 -5.83
C ASP A 134 8.69 -18.11 -5.63
N ASP A 135 9.41 -19.02 -4.98
CA ASP A 135 8.89 -20.31 -4.56
C ASP A 135 8.25 -20.21 -3.18
N LEU A 136 7.00 -20.66 -3.08
CA LEU A 136 6.32 -20.81 -1.79
C LEU A 136 6.91 -22.03 -1.08
N LEU A 137 7.65 -21.84 0.00
CA LEU A 137 8.23 -22.94 0.79
C LEU A 137 7.24 -23.48 1.82
N MET A 138 6.50 -22.59 2.47
CA MET A 138 5.46 -22.94 3.43
C MET A 138 4.24 -22.05 3.22
N GLY A 139 3.05 -22.64 3.19
CA GLY A 139 1.80 -21.88 3.12
C GLY A 139 0.57 -22.76 2.95
N GLU A 140 -0.61 -22.14 3.08
CA GLU A 140 -1.92 -22.81 2.89
C GLU A 140 -2.00 -23.61 1.58
N LYS A 141 -1.50 -23.05 0.47
CA LYS A 141 -1.52 -23.70 -0.86
C LYS A 141 -0.77 -25.04 -0.90
N LEU A 142 0.21 -25.22 -0.02
CA LEU A 142 0.99 -26.47 0.09
C LEU A 142 0.45 -27.41 1.16
N GLY A 143 -0.46 -26.94 2.04
CA GLY A 143 -0.97 -27.73 3.15
C GLY A 143 0.09 -28.09 4.21
N ASN A 144 1.23 -27.40 4.24
CA ASN A 144 2.36 -27.71 5.12
C ASN A 144 2.59 -26.70 6.27
N VAL A 145 1.62 -25.81 6.51
CA VAL A 145 1.63 -24.85 7.63
C VAL A 145 0.60 -25.25 8.67
N ALA A 146 1.01 -25.21 9.94
CA ALA A 146 0.13 -25.48 11.07
C ALA A 146 0.46 -24.57 12.26
N ARG A 147 -0.37 -24.64 13.31
CA ARG A 147 -0.23 -23.86 14.54
C ARG A 147 1.17 -24.02 15.12
N GLY A 148 1.72 -22.95 15.68
CA GLY A 148 3.07 -22.95 16.26
C GLY A 148 4.08 -22.11 15.48
N ILE A 149 5.35 -22.49 15.62
CA ILE A 149 6.47 -21.92 14.87
C ILE A 149 6.74 -22.80 13.65
N ASN A 150 6.66 -22.21 12.46
CA ASN A 150 6.90 -22.83 11.17
C ASN A 150 8.29 -22.41 10.69
N ILE A 151 9.16 -23.38 10.36
CA ILE A 151 10.57 -23.16 10.04
C ILE A 151 10.90 -23.77 8.69
N ALA A 152 11.49 -22.98 7.79
CA ALA A 152 12.12 -23.45 6.56
C ALA A 152 13.64 -23.24 6.62
N ILE A 153 14.40 -24.26 6.23
CA ILE A 153 15.86 -24.22 6.11
C ILE A 153 16.21 -24.24 4.63
N VAL A 154 17.05 -23.30 4.21
CA VAL A 154 17.53 -23.17 2.83
C VAL A 154 19.06 -23.16 2.85
N ASN A 155 19.69 -23.92 1.97
CA ASN A 155 21.13 -23.86 1.78
C ASN A 155 21.49 -22.53 1.09
N TYR A 156 22.31 -21.71 1.74
CA TYR A 156 22.64 -20.36 1.27
C TYR A 156 23.43 -20.36 -0.04
N VAL A 157 24.32 -21.34 -0.24
CA VAL A 157 25.19 -21.41 -1.43
C VAL A 157 24.38 -21.77 -2.67
N THR A 158 23.50 -22.77 -2.55
CA THR A 158 22.73 -23.29 -3.70
C THR A 158 21.37 -22.64 -3.87
N GLY A 159 20.82 -22.02 -2.82
CA GLY A 159 19.44 -21.53 -2.79
C GLY A 159 18.38 -22.62 -2.65
N ASN A 160 18.77 -23.89 -2.49
CA ASN A 160 17.83 -25.00 -2.40
C ASN A 160 17.26 -25.16 -0.99
N VAL A 161 15.94 -25.39 -0.90
CA VAL A 161 15.29 -25.77 0.36
C VAL A 161 15.78 -27.16 0.80
N THR A 162 16.23 -27.26 2.05
CA THR A 162 16.73 -28.51 2.63
C THR A 162 15.70 -29.16 3.54
N ALA A 163 14.93 -28.38 4.29
CA ALA A 163 13.88 -28.90 5.16
C ALA A 163 12.82 -27.85 5.45
N THR A 164 11.58 -28.30 5.68
CA THR A 164 10.49 -27.48 6.23
C THR A 164 9.80 -28.27 7.33
N GLN A 165 9.46 -27.61 8.44
CA GLN A 165 8.75 -28.25 9.54
C GLN A 165 7.99 -27.22 10.38
N HIS A 166 6.90 -27.64 11.02
CA HIS A 166 6.19 -26.85 12.01
C HIS A 166 6.24 -27.50 13.40
N PHE A 167 6.19 -26.67 14.44
CA PHE A 167 6.25 -27.11 15.83
C PHE A 167 5.15 -26.43 16.62
N ASP A 168 4.13 -27.19 17.03
CA ASP A 168 3.01 -26.67 17.82
C ASP A 168 3.51 -26.19 19.18
N MET A 169 3.35 -24.90 19.45
CA MET A 169 3.75 -24.28 20.72
C MET A 169 2.58 -24.10 21.68
N TYR A 170 1.39 -24.59 21.36
CA TYR A 170 0.22 -24.59 22.25
C TYR A 170 0.01 -25.94 22.92
N GLU A 171 0.15 -27.02 22.14
CA GLU A 171 0.01 -28.42 22.59
C GLU A 171 1.29 -29.23 22.39
N GLY A 172 1.44 -30.32 23.14
CA GLY A 172 2.60 -31.22 23.06
C GLY A 172 3.87 -30.67 23.74
N ASP A 173 5.00 -31.36 23.55
CA ASP A 173 6.32 -30.90 23.98
C ASP A 173 7.25 -30.82 22.77
N ASN A 174 7.09 -29.73 22.01
CA ASN A 174 7.75 -29.56 20.71
C ASN A 174 8.98 -28.63 20.78
N SER A 175 9.28 -28.02 21.94
CA SER A 175 10.45 -27.15 22.10
C SER A 175 11.76 -27.93 21.87
N GLY A 176 11.91 -29.10 22.50
CA GLY A 176 13.09 -29.98 22.31
C GLY A 176 13.28 -30.44 20.86
N PRO A 177 12.24 -31.01 20.20
CA PRO A 177 12.28 -31.33 18.78
C PRO A 177 12.63 -30.14 17.87
N MET A 178 12.09 -28.93 18.16
CA MET A 178 12.41 -27.72 17.40
C MET A 178 13.88 -27.33 17.51
N ILE A 179 14.46 -27.40 18.71
CA ILE A 179 15.90 -27.15 18.92
C ILE A 179 16.73 -28.12 18.09
N LYS A 180 16.41 -29.42 18.12
CA LYS A 180 17.12 -30.43 17.33
C LYS A 180 17.04 -30.15 15.83
N PHE A 181 15.89 -29.70 15.34
CA PHE A 181 15.71 -29.30 13.95
C PHE A 181 16.58 -28.10 13.57
N ILE A 182 16.59 -27.05 14.38
CA ILE A 182 17.46 -25.87 14.21
C ILE A 182 18.94 -26.27 14.23
N GLN A 183 19.33 -27.15 15.15
CA GLN A 183 20.70 -27.63 15.28
C GLN A 183 21.13 -28.51 14.10
N SER A 184 20.21 -29.26 13.50
CA SER A 184 20.48 -30.09 12.32
C SER A 184 20.80 -29.29 11.05
N ALA A 185 20.45 -28.00 10.99
CA ALA A 185 20.81 -27.14 9.87
C ALA A 185 22.35 -27.09 9.72
N PRO A 186 22.91 -27.40 8.54
CA PRO A 186 24.35 -27.28 8.33
C PRO A 186 24.80 -25.80 8.37
N PRO A 187 26.09 -25.52 8.57
CA PRO A 187 26.65 -24.20 8.30
C PRO A 187 26.30 -23.74 6.88
N LYS A 188 26.28 -22.41 6.65
CA LYS A 188 25.82 -21.80 5.40
C LYS A 188 24.35 -22.12 5.10
N SER A 189 23.50 -22.03 6.12
CA SER A 189 22.04 -22.15 5.98
C SER A 189 21.33 -20.86 6.35
N LEU A 190 20.27 -20.55 5.63
CA LEU A 190 19.25 -19.57 6.01
C LEU A 190 18.12 -20.30 6.73
N LEU A 191 17.64 -19.73 7.84
CA LEU A 191 16.49 -20.23 8.58
C LEU A 191 15.41 -19.14 8.58
N PHE A 192 14.25 -19.49 8.02
CA PHE A 192 13.07 -18.63 7.99
C PHE A 192 12.07 -19.16 9.00
N MET A 193 11.64 -18.31 9.94
CA MET A 193 10.71 -18.68 11.00
C MET A 193 9.50 -17.76 10.98
N VAL A 194 8.30 -18.35 11.01
CA VAL A 194 7.05 -17.59 11.09
C VAL A 194 6.08 -18.27 12.06
N THR A 195 5.29 -17.47 12.76
CA THR A 195 4.26 -17.98 13.68
C THR A 195 2.91 -18.12 13.00
N TYR A 196 2.12 -19.10 13.42
CA TYR A 196 0.71 -19.22 13.09
C TYR A 196 -0.10 -19.57 14.35
N ASP A 197 -1.17 -18.83 14.60
CA ASP A 197 -2.03 -18.91 15.80
C ASP A 197 -1.28 -18.60 17.12
N ASP A 198 -0.57 -19.55 17.72
CA ASP A 198 0.27 -19.32 18.90
C ASP A 198 1.63 -20.01 18.76
N GLY A 199 2.69 -19.23 18.98
CA GLY A 199 4.08 -19.67 18.95
C GLY A 199 4.78 -19.64 20.32
N SER A 200 4.05 -19.54 21.44
CA SER A 200 4.65 -19.11 22.71
C SER A 200 4.27 -19.92 23.96
N THR A 201 3.08 -20.52 24.03
CA THR A 201 2.54 -21.09 25.28
C THR A 201 3.45 -22.16 25.90
N ARG A 202 4.06 -23.00 25.05
CA ARG A 202 4.97 -24.09 25.43
C ARG A 202 6.39 -23.88 24.92
N LEU A 203 6.72 -22.65 24.50
CA LEU A 203 8.06 -22.27 24.09
C LEU A 203 8.94 -22.12 25.34
N ASN A 204 9.79 -23.12 25.61
CA ASN A 204 10.62 -23.16 26.82
C ASN A 204 11.88 -22.27 26.70
N ASN A 205 12.60 -22.11 27.81
CA ASN A 205 13.79 -21.26 27.84
C ASN A 205 14.92 -21.78 26.95
N ASP A 206 15.11 -23.09 26.84
CA ASP A 206 16.16 -23.66 25.99
C ASP A 206 15.92 -23.36 24.52
N ALA A 207 14.66 -23.41 24.07
CA ALA A 207 14.27 -23.05 22.71
C ALA A 207 14.46 -21.55 22.45
N LYS A 208 14.12 -20.70 23.43
CA LYS A 208 14.41 -19.27 23.37
C LYS A 208 15.91 -19.00 23.27
N ASN A 209 16.73 -19.69 24.07
CA ASN A 209 18.20 -19.59 24.01
C ASN A 209 18.71 -19.95 22.61
N ALA A 210 18.28 -21.09 22.06
CA ALA A 210 18.72 -21.56 20.75
C ALA A 210 18.36 -20.60 19.61
N ILE A 211 17.20 -19.93 19.68
CA ILE A 211 16.78 -18.93 18.68
C ILE A 211 17.49 -17.58 18.91
N GLU A 212 17.75 -17.20 20.16
CA GLU A 212 18.53 -16.00 20.51
C GLU A 212 19.99 -16.11 20.06
N GLU A 213 20.60 -17.31 20.15
CA GLU A 213 21.93 -17.62 19.62
C GLU A 213 22.02 -17.44 18.09
N LEU A 214 20.90 -17.58 17.37
CA LEU A 214 20.80 -17.25 15.94
C LEU A 214 20.66 -15.75 15.67
N GLY A 215 20.60 -14.91 16.71
CA GLY A 215 20.55 -13.46 16.64
C GLY A 215 19.15 -12.86 16.76
N SER A 216 18.15 -13.62 17.23
CA SER A 216 16.84 -13.04 17.54
C SER A 216 16.93 -12.10 18.74
N LYS A 217 16.32 -10.92 18.62
CA LYS A 217 16.18 -9.93 19.68
C LYS A 217 14.82 -9.99 20.36
N GLU A 218 13.81 -10.57 19.70
CA GLU A 218 12.42 -10.53 20.17
C GLU A 218 11.89 -11.88 20.70
N ILE A 219 12.60 -13.00 20.50
CA ILE A 219 12.10 -14.31 20.93
C ILE A 219 11.84 -14.39 22.44
N ARG A 220 12.61 -13.64 23.24
CA ARG A 220 12.41 -13.52 24.70
C ARG A 220 11.11 -12.78 25.06
N ASN A 221 10.68 -11.87 24.20
CA ASN A 221 9.49 -11.05 24.38
C ASN A 221 8.21 -11.73 23.88
N MET A 222 8.30 -12.95 23.33
CA MET A 222 7.14 -13.72 22.88
C MET A 222 6.10 -13.90 23.99
N LYS A 223 4.87 -13.49 23.69
CA LYS A 223 3.67 -13.63 24.52
C LYS A 223 2.61 -14.44 23.77
N PHE A 224 1.60 -14.93 24.49
CA PHE A 224 0.47 -15.65 23.92
C PHE A 224 -0.09 -14.97 22.66
N ARG A 225 -0.12 -15.71 21.55
CA ARG A 225 -0.58 -15.27 20.22
C ARG A 225 0.17 -14.09 19.62
N SER A 226 1.41 -13.84 20.04
CA SER A 226 2.24 -12.85 19.36
C SER A 226 2.53 -13.32 17.93
N SER A 227 2.24 -12.44 16.96
CA SER A 227 2.71 -12.61 15.60
C SER A 227 4.21 -12.27 15.56
N TRP A 228 5.02 -13.20 15.08
CA TRP A 228 6.47 -13.10 14.97
C TRP A 228 6.95 -13.71 13.66
N VAL A 229 7.92 -13.04 13.04
CA VAL A 229 8.65 -13.47 11.84
C VAL A 229 10.13 -13.19 12.02
N PHE A 230 10.98 -14.11 11.59
CA PHE A 230 12.42 -14.02 11.79
C PHE A 230 13.21 -14.73 10.70
N LEU A 231 14.30 -14.08 10.29
CA LEU A 231 15.31 -14.57 9.37
C LEU A 231 16.64 -14.68 10.12
N ALA A 232 17.20 -15.88 10.15
CA ALA A 232 18.53 -16.15 10.68
C ALA A 232 19.46 -16.71 9.62
N ALA A 233 20.75 -16.51 9.83
CA ALA A 233 21.82 -17.16 9.09
C ALA A 233 22.67 -17.98 10.06
N LYS A 234 23.01 -19.21 9.65
CA LYS A 234 23.86 -20.11 10.43
C LYS A 234 25.23 -20.23 9.78
N GLY A 235 26.27 -19.85 10.51
CA GLY A 235 27.66 -19.92 10.05
C GLY A 235 28.11 -18.75 9.17
N PHE A 236 27.35 -17.64 9.13
CA PHE A 236 27.73 -16.36 8.53
C PHE A 236 26.81 -15.25 9.06
N GLU A 237 27.19 -14.00 8.84
CA GLU A 237 26.41 -12.82 9.27
C GLU A 237 25.62 -12.23 8.10
N LEU A 238 24.37 -11.83 8.37
CA LEU A 238 23.55 -11.09 7.42
C LEU A 238 23.88 -9.59 7.51
N PRO A 239 23.79 -8.84 6.40
CA PRO A 239 23.90 -7.38 6.40
C PRO A 239 22.94 -6.73 7.40
N SER A 240 23.41 -5.67 8.06
CA SER A 240 22.68 -5.01 9.15
C SER A 240 21.42 -4.25 8.68
N GLU A 241 21.40 -3.91 7.40
CA GLU A 241 20.38 -3.10 6.74
C GLU A 241 19.11 -3.92 6.41
N ILE A 242 19.22 -5.25 6.40
CA ILE A 242 18.11 -6.15 6.08
C ILE A 242 17.20 -6.27 7.30
N GLN A 243 15.91 -6.01 7.13
CA GLN A 243 14.91 -6.27 8.16
C GLN A 243 14.74 -7.77 8.35
N ARG A 244 15.38 -8.30 9.39
CA ARG A 244 15.40 -9.74 9.69
C ARG A 244 14.41 -10.20 10.73
N GLU A 245 13.78 -9.30 11.49
CA GLU A 245 12.89 -9.66 12.59
C GLU A 245 11.77 -8.64 12.77
N LYS A 246 10.59 -9.13 13.14
CA LYS A 246 9.47 -8.29 13.58
C LYS A 246 8.57 -9.07 14.52
N ILE A 247 8.00 -8.38 15.50
CA ILE A 247 7.01 -8.93 16.43
C ILE A 247 5.81 -7.99 16.56
N ASN A 248 4.64 -8.55 16.80
CA ASN A 248 3.42 -7.83 17.13
C ASN A 248 2.64 -8.63 18.19
N HIS A 249 2.44 -8.03 19.35
CA HIS A 249 1.80 -8.70 20.48
C HIS A 249 0.28 -8.58 20.42
N SER A 250 -0.40 -9.60 20.96
CA SER A 250 -1.84 -9.52 21.19
C SER A 250 -2.17 -8.42 22.20
N ASP A 251 -3.08 -7.53 21.82
CA ASP A 251 -3.64 -6.46 22.67
C ASP A 251 -5.14 -6.37 22.38
N THR A 252 -5.97 -6.58 23.40
CA THR A 252 -7.43 -6.61 23.26
C THR A 252 -8.02 -5.34 22.64
N LYS A 253 -7.34 -4.18 22.73
CA LYS A 253 -7.78 -2.92 22.12
C LYS A 253 -7.36 -2.76 20.66
N ASN A 254 -6.22 -3.34 20.28
CA ASN A 254 -5.56 -3.13 18.98
C ASN A 254 -5.58 -4.37 18.07
N ASN A 255 -6.12 -5.48 18.58
CA ASN A 255 -6.22 -6.73 17.84
C ASN A 255 -7.08 -6.57 16.58
N ARG A 256 -6.51 -6.94 15.44
CA ARG A 256 -7.20 -6.96 14.15
C ARG A 256 -8.26 -8.06 14.07
N TYR A 257 -8.07 -9.14 14.81
CA TYR A 257 -8.96 -10.29 14.88
C TYR A 257 -9.42 -10.52 16.32
N SER A 258 -10.54 -11.23 16.51
CA SER A 258 -11.08 -11.51 17.85
C SER A 258 -10.11 -12.35 18.69
N GLY A 259 -9.23 -11.72 19.46
CA GLY A 259 -8.22 -12.37 20.30
C GLY A 259 -6.86 -12.64 19.65
N TRP A 260 -6.60 -12.14 18.44
CA TRP A 260 -5.29 -12.23 17.77
C TRP A 260 -4.85 -10.88 17.19
N PRO A 261 -3.55 -10.56 17.24
CA PRO A 261 -3.01 -9.36 16.62
C PRO A 261 -3.04 -9.46 15.09
N ALA A 262 -2.77 -8.33 14.43
CA ALA A 262 -2.55 -8.33 12.99
C ALA A 262 -1.35 -9.24 12.62
N GLU A 263 -1.47 -9.90 11.49
CA GLU A 263 -0.35 -10.55 10.82
C GLU A 263 0.74 -9.52 10.49
N ILE A 264 1.99 -9.96 10.53
CA ILE A 264 3.14 -9.12 10.20
C ILE A 264 3.94 -9.72 9.07
N GLN A 265 4.58 -8.83 8.33
CA GLN A 265 5.40 -9.17 7.20
C GLN A 265 6.76 -8.51 7.32
N ILE A 266 7.79 -9.24 6.88
CA ILE A 266 9.09 -8.70 6.48
C ILE A 266 9.45 -9.25 5.11
N GLU A 267 10.10 -8.45 4.29
CA GLU A 267 10.61 -8.83 2.98
C GLU A 267 11.95 -8.15 2.74
N GLY A 268 12.77 -8.75 1.89
CA GLY A 268 14.09 -8.22 1.60
C GLY A 268 14.88 -9.06 0.62
N CYS A 269 16.11 -8.62 0.38
CA CYS A 269 17.03 -9.20 -0.58
C CYS A 269 18.33 -9.58 0.15
N ILE A 270 18.69 -10.86 0.15
CA ILE A 270 19.89 -11.37 0.82
C ILE A 270 20.99 -11.49 -0.24
N PRO A 271 22.15 -10.82 -0.10
CA PRO A 271 23.27 -11.00 -1.02
C PRO A 271 23.66 -12.46 -1.15
N LYS A 272 24.03 -12.91 -2.34
CA LYS A 272 24.63 -14.24 -2.56
C LYS A 272 26.10 -14.20 -2.19
N GLU A 273 26.68 -15.38 -1.94
CA GLU A 273 28.13 -15.48 -1.81
C GLU A 273 28.78 -15.07 -3.16
N PRO A 274 29.82 -14.23 -3.15
CA PRO A 274 30.56 -13.91 -4.36
C PRO A 274 31.08 -15.22 -4.97
N SER A 275 30.73 -15.46 -6.24
CA SER A 275 31.21 -16.60 -7.03
C SER A 275 32.70 -16.53 -7.29
#